data_AF-A0A1S3ZLP6-F1
#
_entry.id   AF-A0A1S3ZLP6-F1
#
_cell.length_a   1.000
_cell.length_b   1.000
_cell.length_c   1.000
_cell.angle_alpha   90.00
_cell.angle_beta   90.00
_cell.angle_gamma   90.00
#
_symmetry.space_group_name_H-M   'P 1'
#
loop_
_entity.id
_entity.type
_entity.pdbx_description
1 polymer ?
#
loop_
_entity_poly.entity_id
_entity_poly.type
_entity_poly.pdbx_seq_one_letter_code
_entity_poly.pdbx_strand_id
1 'polypeptide(L)'
;MLYGEVVRLKSFTIPPPPDLELSTLGLEVEDTGGRRVTASHQDIAKSFIGKFKGQIFCKKQLLFFDHNGVMIHMRVSFVTPRAGEGGRGKLSKKTEIHFFESDAFEVRKIVN
;
A
#
# COMPACT_ATOMS: atom_id res chain seq x y z
N MET A 1 22.31 54.27 -25.44
CA MET A 1 22.14 52.82 -25.74
C MET A 1 22.06 52.10 -24.41
N LEU A 2 20.92 51.50 -24.08
CA LEU A 2 20.74 50.74 -22.83
C LEU A 2 21.19 49.30 -23.09
N TYR A 3 22.34 48.92 -22.53
CA TYR A 3 22.80 47.53 -22.55
C TYR A 3 21.90 46.73 -21.60
N GLY A 4 21.04 45.89 -22.16
CA GLY A 4 20.26 44.91 -21.39
C GLY A 4 21.19 43.79 -20.94
N GLU A 5 21.48 43.73 -19.64
CA GLU A 5 22.25 42.66 -19.04
C GLU A 5 21.43 41.36 -19.05
N VAL A 6 21.87 40.37 -19.82
CA VAL A 6 21.22 39.05 -19.89
C VAL A 6 21.67 38.22 -18.69
N VAL A 7 20.86 38.19 -17.64
CA VAL A 7 21.12 37.35 -16.46
C VAL A 7 20.78 35.91 -16.79
N ARG A 8 21.81 35.07 -16.95
CA ARG A 8 21.66 33.62 -17.14
C ARG A 8 21.23 33.01 -15.79
N LEU A 9 19.94 32.65 -15.68
CA LEU A 9 19.42 31.94 -14.52
C LEU A 9 20.26 30.68 -14.28
N LYS A 10 20.92 30.61 -13.12
CA LYS A 10 21.64 29.41 -12.68
C LYS A 10 20.64 28.26 -12.64
N SER A 11 20.95 27.17 -13.35
CA SER A 11 20.19 25.92 -13.31
C SER A 11 20.09 25.46 -11.85
N PHE A 12 18.90 25.58 -11.25
CA PHE A 12 18.63 24.97 -9.95
C PHE A 12 18.38 23.48 -10.18
N THR A 13 19.17 22.63 -9.55
CA THR A 13 18.92 21.19 -9.52
C THR A 13 17.67 20.96 -8.69
N ILE A 14 16.53 20.73 -9.34
CA ILE A 14 15.31 20.31 -8.65
C ILE A 14 15.57 18.89 -8.16
N PRO A 15 15.54 18.61 -6.84
CA PRO A 15 15.68 17.25 -6.37
C PRO A 15 14.55 16.41 -6.97
N PRO A 16 14.81 15.16 -7.39
CA PRO A 16 13.76 14.30 -7.91
C PRO A 16 12.65 14.21 -6.85
N PRO A 17 11.37 14.21 -7.27
CA PRO A 17 10.27 14.11 -6.33
C PRO A 17 10.46 12.88 -5.43
N PRO A 18 10.13 13.01 -4.12
CA PRO A 18 10.37 11.94 -3.17
C PRO A 18 9.63 10.67 -3.58
N ASP A 19 10.28 9.54 -3.35
CA ASP A 19 9.68 8.23 -3.63
C ASP A 19 8.45 8.03 -2.74
N LEU A 20 7.27 8.07 -3.36
CA LEU A 20 5.97 7.90 -2.69
C LEU A 20 5.67 6.44 -2.36
N GLU A 21 6.63 5.51 -2.54
CA GLU A 21 6.46 4.11 -2.17
C GLU A 21 6.13 3.92 -0.69
N LEU A 22 5.26 2.96 -0.39
CA LEU A 22 4.91 2.58 0.97
C LEU A 22 6.02 1.73 1.60
N SER A 23 6.38 2.07 2.83
CA SER A 23 7.16 1.20 3.72
C SER A 23 6.24 0.16 4.36
N THR A 24 5.13 0.60 4.94
CA THR A 24 4.14 -0.27 5.58
C THR A 24 2.69 0.08 5.18
N LEU A 25 1.84 -0.95 5.14
CA LEU A 25 0.41 -0.87 4.86
C LEU A 25 -0.36 -1.74 5.87
N GLY A 26 -1.27 -1.13 6.63
CA GLY A 26 -2.17 -1.83 7.55
C GLY A 26 -3.55 -2.02 6.94
N LEU A 27 -4.06 -3.26 6.95
CA LEU A 27 -5.36 -3.65 6.39
C LEU A 27 -6.23 -4.31 7.47
N GLU A 28 -7.37 -3.71 7.77
CA GLU A 28 -8.41 -4.31 8.61
C GLU A 28 -9.33 -5.15 7.73
N VAL A 29 -9.55 -6.42 8.11
CA VAL A 29 -10.48 -7.31 7.42
C VAL A 29 -11.87 -7.14 8.02
N GLU A 30 -12.79 -6.54 7.26
CA GLU A 30 -14.15 -6.25 7.74
C GLU A 30 -15.09 -7.44 7.54
N ASP A 31 -15.00 -8.10 6.38
CA ASP A 31 -15.88 -9.21 6.03
C ASP A 31 -15.21 -10.09 4.95
N THR A 32 -15.58 -11.37 4.91
CA THR A 32 -15.17 -12.35 3.90
C THR A 32 -16.38 -12.96 3.17
N GLY A 33 -17.56 -12.34 3.29
CA GLY A 33 -18.81 -12.84 2.74
C GLY A 33 -19.24 -14.16 3.37
N GLY A 34 -18.92 -14.37 4.66
CA GLY A 34 -19.22 -15.60 5.40
C GLY A 34 -18.38 -16.82 5.00
N ARG A 35 -17.37 -16.66 4.13
CA ARG A 35 -16.46 -17.75 3.74
C ARG A 35 -15.17 -17.69 4.57
N ARG A 36 -14.67 -18.86 4.98
CA ARG A 36 -13.39 -18.95 5.68
C ARG A 36 -12.23 -18.82 4.68
N VAL A 37 -11.24 -18.00 5.02
CA VAL A 37 -9.99 -17.87 4.27
C VAL A 37 -8.95 -18.80 4.90
N THR A 38 -8.58 -19.86 4.20
CA THR A 38 -7.55 -20.82 4.67
C THR A 38 -6.22 -20.56 3.96
N ALA A 39 -5.52 -19.50 4.36
CA ALA A 39 -4.20 -19.16 3.83
C ALA A 39 -3.37 -18.41 4.88
N SER A 40 -2.04 -18.47 4.77
CA SER A 40 -1.16 -17.70 5.65
C SER A 40 -1.20 -16.21 5.31
N HIS A 41 -0.94 -15.31 6.27
CA HIS A 41 -0.78 -13.87 5.99
C HIS A 41 0.25 -13.60 4.89
N GLN A 42 1.31 -14.42 4.82
CA GLN A 42 2.35 -14.25 3.80
C GLN A 42 1.82 -14.54 2.39
N ASP A 43 0.99 -15.56 2.23
CA ASP A 43 0.43 -15.92 0.91
C ASP A 43 -0.60 -14.90 0.46
N ILE A 44 -1.42 -14.43 1.40
CA ILE A 44 -2.41 -13.37 1.17
C ILE A 44 -1.69 -12.07 0.81
N ALA A 45 -0.64 -11.69 1.55
CA ALA A 45 0.18 -10.51 1.23
C ALA A 45 0.84 -10.63 -0.16
N LYS A 46 1.41 -11.79 -0.51
CA LYS A 46 2.01 -12.01 -1.84
C LYS A 46 0.96 -11.84 -2.94
N SER A 47 -0.21 -12.43 -2.78
CA SER A 47 -1.32 -12.32 -3.72
C SER A 47 -1.82 -10.87 -3.84
N PHE A 48 -1.93 -10.18 -2.70
CA PHE A 48 -2.32 -8.77 -2.62
C PHE A 48 -1.33 -7.87 -3.36
N ILE A 49 -0.04 -7.98 -3.06
CA ILE A 49 1.02 -7.23 -3.74
C ILE A 49 0.99 -7.54 -5.24
N GLY A 50 0.85 -8.81 -5.62
CA GLY A 50 0.76 -9.21 -7.03
C GLY A 50 -0.35 -8.47 -7.79
N LYS A 51 -1.51 -8.29 -7.15
CA LYS A 51 -2.69 -7.66 -7.75
C LYS A 51 -2.66 -6.13 -7.72
N PHE A 52 -2.18 -5.54 -6.63
CA PHE A 52 -2.29 -4.10 -6.38
C PHE A 52 -0.98 -3.33 -6.50
N LYS A 53 0.14 -3.99 -6.85
CA LYS A 53 1.44 -3.32 -7.00
C LYS A 53 1.32 -2.10 -7.93
N GLY A 54 1.86 -0.98 -7.46
CA GLY A 54 1.87 0.27 -8.19
C GLY A 54 0.64 1.16 -8.00
N GLN A 55 -0.40 0.67 -7.33
CA GLN A 55 -1.55 1.46 -6.94
C GLN A 55 -1.25 2.30 -5.69
N ILE A 56 -1.96 3.42 -5.56
CA ILE A 56 -1.85 4.32 -4.41
C ILE A 56 -2.91 3.93 -3.38
N PHE A 57 -2.48 3.80 -2.12
CA PHE A 57 -3.34 3.55 -0.99
C PHE A 57 -3.31 4.73 -0.03
N CYS A 58 -4.44 5.01 0.62
CA CYS A 58 -4.55 6.00 1.68
C CYS A 58 -5.40 5.49 2.86
N LYS A 59 -5.23 6.11 4.02
CA LYS A 59 -5.98 5.75 5.24
C LYS A 59 -7.50 5.84 5.01
N LYS A 60 -8.26 4.89 5.57
CA LYS A 60 -9.72 4.72 5.46
C LYS A 60 -10.24 4.31 4.07
N GLN A 61 -9.37 4.05 3.11
CA GLN A 61 -9.81 3.50 1.82
C GLN A 61 -10.41 2.11 2.01
N LEU A 62 -11.57 1.88 1.41
CA LEU A 62 -12.21 0.56 1.32
C LEU A 62 -11.79 -0.13 0.04
N LEU A 63 -11.62 -1.44 0.10
CA LEU A 63 -11.27 -2.25 -1.06
C LEU A 63 -11.82 -3.67 -0.95
N PHE A 64 -12.04 -4.26 -2.12
CA PHE A 64 -12.41 -5.66 -2.27
C PHE A 64 -11.24 -6.42 -2.90
N PHE A 65 -10.84 -7.51 -2.26
CA PHE A 65 -9.75 -8.35 -2.70
C PHE A 65 -10.22 -9.78 -2.85
N ASP A 66 -10.34 -10.22 -4.10
CA ASP A 66 -10.51 -11.65 -4.39
C ASP A 66 -9.19 -12.39 -4.19
N HIS A 67 -9.21 -13.38 -3.28
CA HIS A 67 -8.14 -14.33 -3.02
C HIS A 67 -8.69 -15.75 -3.13
N ASN A 68 -8.26 -16.50 -4.16
CA ASN A 68 -8.68 -17.88 -4.42
C ASN A 68 -10.21 -18.06 -4.45
N GLY A 69 -10.96 -17.10 -5.02
CA GLY A 69 -12.42 -17.16 -5.12
C GLY A 69 -13.18 -16.79 -3.84
N VAL A 70 -12.47 -16.27 -2.82
CA VAL A 70 -13.06 -15.62 -1.65
C VAL A 70 -12.86 -14.11 -1.79
N MET A 71 -13.97 -13.37 -1.77
CA MET A 71 -13.93 -11.92 -1.77
C MET A 71 -13.76 -11.40 -0.35
N ILE A 72 -12.63 -10.75 -0.10
CA ILE A 72 -12.30 -10.19 1.20
C ILE A 72 -12.52 -8.68 1.14
N HIS A 73 -13.40 -8.17 2.01
CA HIS A 73 -13.63 -6.75 2.20
C HIS A 73 -12.66 -6.22 3.25
N MET A 74 -11.90 -5.19 2.89
CA MET A 74 -10.88 -4.62 3.76
C MET A 74 -10.95 -3.10 3.80
N ARG A 75 -10.49 -2.55 4.91
CA ARG A 75 -10.25 -1.12 5.11
C ARG A 75 -8.77 -0.87 5.36
N VAL A 76 -8.22 0.17 4.75
CA VAL A 76 -6.86 0.63 5.05
C VAL A 76 -6.85 1.32 6.42
N SER A 77 -6.23 0.68 7.40
CA SER A 77 -6.11 1.20 8.78
C SER A 77 -5.05 2.29 8.89
N PHE A 78 -3.88 2.07 8.28
CA PHE A 78 -2.80 3.04 8.20
C PHE A 78 -1.92 2.81 6.97
N VAL A 79 -1.18 3.85 6.60
CA VAL A 79 -0.15 3.82 5.57
C VAL A 79 1.06 4.57 6.07
N THR A 80 2.24 4.04 5.78
CA THR A 80 3.50 4.73 6.07
C THR A 80 4.29 4.84 4.77
N PRO A 81 4.54 6.04 4.24
CA PRO A 81 5.43 6.22 3.09
C PRO A 81 6.89 6.00 3.50
N ARG A 82 7.73 5.60 2.54
CA ARG A 82 9.19 5.48 2.72
C ARG A 82 9.87 6.83 2.87
N ALA A 83 9.38 7.84 2.15
CA ALA A 83 9.91 9.19 2.18
C ALA A 83 8.76 10.20 2.24
N GLY A 84 8.93 11.22 3.10
CA GLY A 84 7.99 12.32 3.29
C GLY A 84 6.88 12.04 4.32
N GLU A 85 6.17 13.10 4.70
CA GLU A 85 4.95 13.02 5.50
C GLU A 85 3.76 13.02 4.55
N GLY A 86 3.02 11.91 4.47
CA GLY A 86 1.90 11.79 3.57
C GLY A 86 0.96 10.66 3.97
N GLY A 87 -0.34 10.97 4.10
CA GLY A 87 -1.38 9.98 4.39
C GLY A 87 -1.73 9.05 3.21
N ARG A 88 -0.85 8.95 2.20
CA ARG A 88 -0.99 8.11 1.01
C ARG A 88 0.37 7.69 0.47
N GLY A 89 0.41 6.55 -0.23
CA GLY A 89 1.62 6.11 -0.93
C GLY A 89 1.36 4.97 -1.89
N LYS A 90 2.33 4.68 -2.75
CA LYS A 90 2.29 3.66 -3.79
C LYS A 90 2.73 2.30 -3.24
N LEU A 91 1.91 1.27 -3.41
CA LEU A 91 2.26 -0.09 -3.01
C LEU A 91 3.42 -0.62 -3.85
N SER A 92 4.46 -1.14 -3.20
CA SER A 92 5.63 -1.72 -3.85
C SER A 92 5.91 -3.14 -3.36
N LYS A 93 6.81 -3.86 -4.04
CA LYS A 93 7.18 -5.23 -3.62
C LYS A 93 7.86 -5.26 -2.24
N LYS A 94 8.38 -4.13 -1.80
CA LYS A 94 9.10 -3.99 -0.53
C LYS A 94 8.20 -3.40 0.57
N THR A 95 6.91 -3.25 0.32
CA THR A 95 5.95 -2.80 1.34
C THR A 95 5.62 -3.96 2.26
N GLU A 96 5.77 -3.74 3.57
CA GLU A 96 5.33 -4.67 4.60
C GLU A 96 3.82 -4.53 4.82
N ILE A 97 3.08 -5.65 4.81
CA ILE A 97 1.62 -5.66 4.96
C ILE A 97 1.27 -6.27 6.30
N HIS A 98 0.49 -5.54 7.10
CA HIS A 98 -0.08 -6.02 8.35
C HIS A 98 -1.58 -6.21 8.19
N PHE A 99 -2.08 -7.39 8.51
CA PHE A 99 -3.50 -7.68 8.55
C PHE A 99 -3.99 -7.61 9.99
N PHE A 100 -5.11 -6.92 10.20
CA PHE A 100 -5.83 -6.87 11.46
C PHE A 100 -7.12 -7.66 11.26
N GLU A 101 -7.17 -8.83 11.89
CA GLU A 101 -8.24 -9.80 11.72
C GLU A 101 -9.47 -9.38 12.52
N SER A 102 -10.64 -9.52 11.90
CA SER A 102 -11.89 -9.77 12.62
C SER A 102 -12.10 -11.28 12.74
N ASP A 103 -13.04 -11.72 13.60
CA ASP A 103 -13.37 -13.14 13.85
C ASP A 103 -13.65 -13.97 12.58
N ALA A 104 -13.86 -13.33 11.42
CA ALA A 104 -14.05 -13.95 10.11
C ALA A 104 -12.76 -14.52 9.46
N PHE A 105 -11.59 -14.22 10.02
CA PHE A 105 -10.29 -14.55 9.42
C PHE A 105 -9.49 -15.53 10.28
N GLU A 106 -9.85 -16.82 10.22
CA GLU A 106 -9.16 -17.87 10.97
C GLU A 106 -7.93 -18.38 10.18
N VAL A 107 -6.78 -17.73 10.36
CA VAL A 107 -5.51 -18.21 9.77
C VAL A 107 -5.05 -19.47 10.49
N ARG A 108 -5.32 -20.63 9.89
CA ARG A 108 -4.74 -21.88 10.39
C ARG A 108 -3.22 -21.85 10.19
N LYS A 109 -2.47 -21.85 11.31
CA LYS A 109 -1.04 -22.18 11.31
C LYS A 109 -0.86 -23.54 10.64
N ILE A 110 -0.16 -23.57 9.52
CA ILE A 110 0.37 -24.84 9.00
C ILE A 110 1.45 -25.26 9.98
N VAL A 111 1.17 -26.29 10.78
CA VAL A 111 2.16 -26.98 11.58
C VAL A 111 2.81 -27.99 10.65
N ASN A 112 4.07 -27.78 10.30
CA ASN A 112 4.90 -28.81 9.67
C ASN A 112 5.20 -29.92 10.67
#